data_AF-A0A4Q3W681-F1
#
_entry.id   AF-A0A4Q3W681-F1
#
_cell.length_a   1.000
_cell.length_b   1.000
_cell.length_c   1.000
_cell.angle_alpha   90.00
_cell.angle_beta   90.00
_cell.angle_gamma   90.00
#
_symmetry.space_group_name_H-M   'P 1'
#
loop_
_entity.id
_entity.type
_entity.pdbx_description
1 polymer ?
#
loop_
_entity_poly.entity_id
_entity_poly.type
_entity_poly.pdbx_seq_one_letter_code
_entity_poly.pdbx_strand_id
1 'polypeptide(L)' 'MEFMDYYKILGVSKNATEADIKKAYRKLARQYHPDTNPGEESHKKFQQINEANEVLSDP' A
#
# COMPACT_ATOMS: atom_id res chain seq x y z
N MET A 1 -13.84 11.69 9.67
CA MET A 1 -12.64 10.95 9.27
C MET A 1 -13.07 9.97 8.21
N GLU A 2 -12.66 10.13 6.96
CA GLU A 2 -12.71 9.00 6.04
C GLU A 2 -11.79 7.94 6.63
N PHE A 3 -12.37 6.81 7.04
CA PHE A 3 -11.61 5.69 7.53
C PHE A 3 -10.89 5.11 6.31
N MET A 4 -9.64 5.50 6.08
CA MET A 4 -8.81 4.88 5.06
C MET A 4 -8.68 3.40 5.39
N ASP A 5 -9.29 2.57 4.55
CA ASP A 5 -9.24 1.12 4.70
C ASP A 5 -7.91 0.65 4.11
N TYR A 6 -6.85 0.70 4.93
CA TYR A 6 -5.48 0.32 4.54
C TYR A 6 -5.42 -1.11 3.99
N TYR A 7 -6.28 -2.01 4.47
CA TYR A 7 -6.41 -3.35 3.93
C TYR A 7 -6.91 -3.32 2.47
N LYS A 8 -7.90 -2.48 2.15
CA LYS A 8 -8.34 -2.27 0.76
C LYS A 8 -7.27 -1.60 -0.09
N ILE A 9 -6.51 -0.64 0.45
CA ILE A 9 -5.42 0.03 -0.28
C ILE A 9 -4.35 -0.97 -0.70
N LEU A 10 -3.95 -1.87 0.21
CA LEU A 10 -3.02 -2.96 -0.11
C LEU A 10 -3.69 -4.13 -0.85
N GLY A 11 -5.02 -4.15 -0.98
CA GLY A 11 -5.76 -5.22 -1.62
C GLY A 11 -5.68 -6.54 -0.87
N VAL A 12 -5.60 -6.49 0.46
CA VAL A 12 -5.49 -7.65 1.36
C VAL A 12 -6.72 -7.78 2.26
N SER A 13 -6.91 -8.97 2.83
CA SER A 13 -7.97 -9.20 3.83
C SER A 13 -7.64 -8.52 5.15
N LYS A 14 -8.65 -8.18 5.96
CA LYS A 14 -8.46 -7.72 7.35
C LYS A 14 -7.78 -8.76 8.26
N ASN A 15 -7.79 -10.03 7.84
CA ASN A 15 -7.12 -11.13 8.52
C ASN A 15 -5.76 -11.46 7.87
N ALA A 16 -5.24 -10.58 7.02
CA ALA A 16 -3.95 -10.78 6.36
C ALA A 16 -2.82 -10.82 7.39
N THR A 17 -1.87 -11.71 7.16
CA THR A 17 -0.66 -11.77 7.98
C THR A 17 0.30 -10.64 7.60
N GLU A 18 1.26 -10.30 8.47
CA GLU A 18 2.34 -9.37 8.13
C GLU A 18 3.08 -9.76 6.85
N ALA A 19 3.24 -11.07 6.61
CA ALA A 19 3.85 -11.59 5.39
C ALA A 19 3.01 -11.25 4.14
N ASP A 20 1.68 -11.34 4.24
CA ASP A 20 0.76 -10.98 3.16
C ASP A 20 0.77 -9.47 2.89
N ILE A 21 0.76 -8.66 3.95
CA ILE A 21 0.87 -7.19 3.89
C ILE A 21 2.16 -6.79 3.18
N LYS A 22 3.30 -7.34 3.62
CA LYS A 22 4.63 -7.07 3.04
C LYS A 22 4.71 -7.51 1.58
N LYS A 23 4.08 -8.64 1.22
CA LYS A 23 4.04 -9.15 -0.16
C LYS A 23 3.20 -8.25 -1.05
N ALA A 24 2.02 -7.82 -0.58
CA ALA A 24 1.14 -6.91 -1.30
C ALA A 24 1.79 -5.54 -1.50
N TYR A 25 2.36 -4.97 -0.43
CA TYR A 25 3.16 -3.75 -0.49
C TYR A 25 4.24 -3.82 -1.56
N ARG A 26 5.11 -4.84 -1.54
CA ARG A 26 6.20 -4.97 -2.52
C ARG A 26 5.70 -5.07 -3.96
N LYS A 27 4.53 -5.69 -4.19
CA LYS A 27 3.92 -5.80 -5.52
C LYS A 27 3.45 -4.42 -5.98
N LEU A 28 2.70 -3.71 -5.14
CA LEU A 28 2.12 -2.41 -5.46
C LEU A 28 3.20 -1.31 -5.55
N ALA A 29 4.19 -1.33 -4.66
CA ALA A 29 5.32 -0.39 -4.69
C ALA A 29 6.09 -0.46 -6.00
N ARG A 30 6.32 -1.67 -6.56
CA ARG A 30 6.91 -1.81 -7.90
C ARG A 30 5.97 -1.35 -9.01
N GLN A 31 4.67 -1.61 -8.88
CA GLN A 31 3.68 -1.21 -9.87
C GLN A 31 3.50 0.31 -9.96
N TYR A 32 3.65 1.03 -8.85
CA TYR A 32 3.45 2.47 -8.76
C TYR A 32 4.73 3.25 -8.46
N HIS A 33 5.90 2.61 -8.59
CA HIS A 33 7.18 3.25 -8.31
C HIS A 33 7.36 4.50 -9.17
N PRO A 34 7.81 5.63 -8.61
CA PRO A 34 7.98 6.88 -9.37
C PRO A 34 8.94 6.72 -10.55
N ASP A 35 9.99 5.90 -10.40
CA ASP A 35 10.96 5.66 -11.48
C ASP A 35 10.35 5.01 -12.73
N THR A 36 9.38 4.11 -12.55
CA THR A 36 8.74 3.39 -13.67
C THR A 36 7.41 4.01 -14.07
N ASN A 37 6.79 4.80 -13.19
CA ASN A 37 5.51 5.47 -13.42
C ASN A 37 5.57 6.93 -12.96
N PRO A 38 6.22 7.80 -13.75
CA PRO A 38 6.27 9.23 -13.47
C PRO A 38 4.90 9.86 -13.78
N GLY A 39 4.02 9.85 -12.78
CA GLY A 39 2.69 10.45 -12.88
C GLY A 39 2.16 10.83 -11.51
N GLU A 40 1.43 11.93 -11.42
CA GLU A 40 0.89 12.44 -10.15
C GLU A 40 -0.03 11.43 -9.47
N GLU A 41 -0.87 10.74 -10.26
CA GLU A 41 -1.75 9.67 -9.77
C GLU A 41 -0.97 8.46 -9.23
N SER A 42 0.12 8.07 -9.89
CA SER A 42 1.00 7.00 -9.41
C SER A 42 1.69 7.41 -8.12
N HIS A 43 2.10 8.67 -7.99
CA HIS A 43 2.71 9.19 -6.78
C HIS A 43 1.72 9.19 -5.60
N LYS A 44 0.48 9.65 -5.81
CA LYS A 44 -0.58 9.60 -4.79
C LYS A 44 -0.85 8.17 -4.34
N LYS A 45 -0.98 7.23 -5.29
CA LYS A 45 -1.15 5.80 -4.96
C LYS A 45 0.04 5.26 -4.19
N PHE A 46 1.27 5.58 -4.60
CA PHE A 46 2.49 5.13 -3.92
C PHE A 46 2.55 5.64 -2.47
N GLN A 47 2.17 6.89 -2.22
CA GLN A 47 2.07 7.44 -0.86
C GLN A 47 1.04 6.67 -0.02
N GLN A 48 -0.17 6.43 -0.56
CA GLN A 48 -1.20 5.65 0.14
C GLN A 48 -0.75 4.22 0.46
N ILE A 49 -0.01 3.58 -0.46
CA ILE A 49 0.55 2.23 -0.27
C ILE A 49 1.61 2.22 0.84
N ASN A 50 2.47 3.25 0.91
CA ASN A 50 3.46 3.37 1.97
C ASN A 50 2.79 3.57 3.34
N GLU A 51 1.84 4.51 3.43
CA GLU A 51 1.10 4.78 4.67
C GLU A 51 0.35 3.53 5.15
N ALA A 52 -0.33 2.82 4.23
CA ALA A 52 -1.01 1.58 4.54
C ALA A 52 -0.04 0.49 5.07
N ASN A 53 1.15 0.38 4.48
CA ASN A 53 2.14 -0.57 4.96
C ASN A 53 2.68 -0.17 6.33
N GLU A 54 3.03 1.11 6.56
CA GLU A 54 3.52 1.59 7.85
C GLU A 54 2.52 1.28 8.97
N VAL A 55 1.26 1.67 8.80
CA VAL A 55 0.21 1.46 9.81
C VAL A 55 -0.08 -0.03 10.06
N LEU A 56 -0.06 -0.86 9.02
CA LEU A 56 -0.39 -2.30 9.15
C LEU A 56 0.82 -3.16 9.54
N SER A 57 2.05 -2.65 9.42
CA SER A 57 3.28 -3.37 9.74
C SER A 57 3.79 -3.13 11.15
N ASP A 58 3.26 -2.14 11.87
CA ASP A 58 3.58 -1.83 13.27
C ASP A 58 2.28 -1.77 14.11
N PRO A 59 1.71 -2.94 14.50
CA PRO A 59 0.46 -3.03 15.24
C PRO A 59 0.60 -2.83 16.76
#